data_AF-A0A382YU76-F1
#
_entry.id   AF-A0A382YU76-F1
#
_cell.length_a   1.000
_cell.length_b   1.000
_cell.length_c   1.000
_cell.angle_alpha   90.00
_cell.angle_beta   90.00
_cell.angle_gamma   90.00
#
_symmetry.space_group_name_H-M   'P 1'
#
loop_
_entity.id
_entity.type
_entity.pdbx_description
1 polymer ?
#
loop_
_entity_poly.entity_id
_entity_poly.type
_entity_poly.pdbx_seq_one_letter_code
_entity_poly.pdbx_strand_id
1 'polypeptide(L)'
;LNGWINKKISEDLKNLIDLKNTKETNTSIRALAYQLYENNGVIKREKVINFIKFLKQDERKILRAMGVKFGRYHIFLHRLFKPNAVSLRILLWKNFHQKYFVLEPPKFGLNFFEDKKNINPNFMLICGFEKFDKYYVRIDILERLFLKIIDSNQNEKKEIQLNSEMLNLLGCNKSDFIKLIQKMGYKTFAKDNDLYFKYSPNKKIKKQFISKKNDNDNPFSVLTELNFK
;
A
#
# COMPACT_ATOMS: atom_id res chain seq x y z
N LEU A 1 -6.94 20.61 28.39
CA LEU A 1 -7.30 19.68 27.27
C LEU A 1 -6.30 19.73 26.13
N ASN A 2 -6.07 20.88 25.48
CA ASN A 2 -5.20 20.99 24.30
C ASN A 2 -3.76 20.46 24.50
N GLY A 3 -3.13 20.77 25.64
CA GLY A 3 -1.79 20.26 25.95
C GLY A 3 -1.71 18.73 26.02
N TRP A 4 -2.73 18.08 26.59
CA TRP A 4 -2.80 16.62 26.66
C TRP A 4 -2.98 16.00 25.26
N ILE A 5 -3.86 16.57 24.42
CA ILE A 5 -4.07 16.11 23.04
C ILE A 5 -2.78 16.24 22.24
N ASN A 6 -2.13 17.41 22.29
CA ASN A 6 -0.88 17.64 21.57
C ASN A 6 0.22 16.67 22.02
N LYS A 7 0.33 16.43 23.33
CA LYS A 7 1.25 15.42 23.87
C LYS A 7 0.93 14.03 23.32
N LYS A 8 -0.33 13.61 23.38
CA LYS A 8 -0.79 12.30 22.89
C LYS A 8 -0.49 12.09 21.41
N ILE A 9 -0.75 13.09 20.57
CA ILE A 9 -0.41 13.07 19.13
C ILE A 9 1.10 13.01 18.95
N SER A 10 1.87 13.83 19.68
CA SER A 10 3.33 13.87 19.57
C SER A 10 4.02 12.57 19.99
N GLU A 11 3.42 11.81 20.91
CA GLU A 11 3.94 10.53 21.38
C GLU A 11 3.54 9.38 20.43
N ASP A 12 2.24 9.21 20.17
CA ASP A 12 1.73 8.07 19.41
C ASP A 12 1.93 8.21 17.89
N LEU A 13 1.91 9.45 17.37
CA LEU A 13 2.12 9.77 15.95
C LEU A 13 3.44 10.49 15.69
N LYS A 14 4.41 10.38 16.63
CA LYS A 14 5.73 11.00 16.54
C LYS A 14 6.35 10.88 15.15
N ASN A 15 6.45 9.66 14.63
CA ASN A 15 7.06 9.40 13.33
C ASN A 15 6.36 10.11 12.16
N LEU A 16 5.04 10.28 12.23
CA LEU A 16 4.28 10.96 11.18
C LEU A 16 4.53 12.48 11.24
N ILE A 17 4.59 13.04 12.45
CA ILE A 17 4.89 14.46 12.68
C ILE A 17 6.35 14.78 12.33
N ASP A 18 7.29 13.96 12.80
CA ASP A 18 8.72 14.11 12.49
C ASP A 18 8.96 14.07 10.98
N LEU A 19 8.24 13.19 10.26
CA LEU A 19 8.32 13.12 8.80
C LEU A 19 7.81 14.39 8.13
N LYS A 20 6.69 14.96 8.60
CA LYS A 20 6.15 16.25 8.12
C LYS A 20 7.14 17.40 8.37
N ASN A 21 7.70 17.43 9.57
CA ASN A 21 8.58 18.50 10.07
C ASN A 21 10.06 18.23 9.76
N THR A 22 10.34 17.41 8.75
CA THR A 22 11.71 17.07 8.38
C THR A 22 12.51 18.32 8.01
N LYS A 23 13.74 18.42 8.52
CA LYS A 23 14.67 19.53 8.25
C LYS A 23 15.58 19.25 7.05
N GLU A 24 15.36 18.15 6.34
CA GLU A 24 16.13 17.80 5.15
C GLU A 24 15.98 18.86 4.07
N THR A 25 17.08 19.26 3.44
CA THR A 25 17.07 20.23 2.34
C THR A 25 16.75 19.59 1.00
N ASN A 26 16.98 18.28 0.87
CA ASN A 26 16.77 17.54 -0.37
C ASN A 26 15.26 17.45 -0.72
N THR A 27 14.91 18.00 -1.88
CA THR A 27 13.53 18.07 -2.38
C THR A 27 12.88 16.69 -2.54
N SER A 28 13.61 15.66 -2.97
CA SER A 28 13.08 14.31 -3.13
C SER A 28 12.67 13.72 -1.78
N ILE A 29 13.52 13.85 -0.76
CA ILE A 29 13.20 13.35 0.58
C ILE A 29 11.95 14.02 1.13
N ARG A 30 11.88 15.36 1.02
CA ARG A 30 10.72 16.15 1.43
C ARG A 30 9.45 15.77 0.67
N ALA A 31 9.54 15.56 -0.64
CA ALA A 31 8.39 15.20 -1.47
C ALA A 31 7.78 13.86 -1.03
N LEU A 32 8.61 12.83 -0.81
CA LEU A 32 8.10 11.53 -0.35
C LEU A 32 7.59 11.60 1.09
N ALA A 33 8.28 12.34 1.96
CA ALA A 33 7.88 12.57 3.34
C ALA A 33 6.49 13.21 3.40
N TYR A 34 6.26 14.25 2.59
CA TYR A 34 4.97 14.92 2.49
C TYR A 34 3.89 14.00 1.92
N GLN A 35 4.16 13.27 0.83
CA GLN A 35 3.20 12.30 0.30
C GLN A 35 2.82 11.24 1.33
N LEU A 36 3.79 10.77 2.13
CA LEU A 36 3.52 9.78 3.18
C LEU A 36 2.65 10.40 4.26
N TYR A 37 2.94 11.63 4.69
CA TYR A 37 2.13 12.36 5.65
C TYR A 37 0.67 12.49 5.19
N GLU A 38 0.44 12.97 3.97
CA GLU A 38 -0.89 13.16 3.38
C GLU A 38 -1.67 11.84 3.25
N ASN A 39 -0.97 10.72 3.02
CA ASN A 39 -1.59 9.40 2.93
C ASN A 39 -1.57 8.62 4.26
N ASN A 40 -1.55 9.33 5.40
CA ASN A 40 -1.59 8.73 6.74
C ASN A 40 -0.49 7.67 6.98
N GLY A 41 0.67 7.88 6.36
CA GLY A 41 1.88 7.07 6.45
C GLY A 41 1.89 5.80 5.61
N VAL A 42 0.98 5.61 4.65
CA VAL A 42 0.97 4.46 3.74
C VAL A 42 0.70 4.90 2.30
N ILE A 43 1.57 4.55 1.37
CA ILE A 43 1.37 4.78 -0.06
C ILE A 43 1.57 3.48 -0.83
N LYS A 44 0.67 3.19 -1.78
CA LYS A 44 0.90 2.15 -2.79
C LYS A 44 2.07 2.53 -3.68
N ARG A 45 3.09 1.68 -3.73
CA ARG A 45 4.32 1.86 -4.51
C ARG A 45 4.02 2.17 -5.99
N GLU A 46 2.96 1.60 -6.54
CA GLU A 46 2.52 1.87 -7.92
C GLU A 46 2.24 3.36 -8.18
N LYS A 47 1.67 4.08 -7.20
CA LYS A 47 1.35 5.52 -7.34
C LYS A 47 2.61 6.40 -7.42
N VAL A 48 3.73 5.92 -6.87
CA VAL A 48 4.98 6.67 -6.75
C VAL A 48 6.15 5.97 -7.44
N ILE A 49 5.87 5.05 -8.36
CA ILE A 49 6.89 4.16 -8.92
C ILE A 49 7.98 4.93 -9.67
N ASN A 50 7.61 5.96 -10.43
CA ASN A 50 8.57 6.79 -11.17
C ASN A 50 9.44 7.57 -10.20
N PHE A 51 8.85 8.17 -9.18
CA PHE A 51 9.57 8.90 -8.14
C PHE A 51 10.58 8.00 -7.41
N ILE A 52 10.18 6.78 -7.04
CA ILE A 52 11.02 5.84 -6.30
C ILE A 52 12.19 5.30 -7.13
N LYS A 53 12.05 5.23 -8.44
CA LYS A 53 13.14 4.83 -9.35
C LYS A 53 14.29 5.84 -9.32
N PHE A 54 13.98 7.14 -9.25
CA PHE A 54 14.99 8.21 -9.23
C PHE A 54 15.56 8.49 -7.84
N LEU A 55 14.95 7.96 -6.78
CA LEU A 55 15.41 8.14 -5.41
C LEU A 55 16.75 7.41 -5.18
N LYS A 56 17.78 8.15 -4.79
CA LYS A 56 19.15 7.64 -4.56
C LYS A 56 19.23 6.78 -3.30
N GLN A 57 20.30 5.98 -3.20
CA GLN A 57 20.46 5.07 -2.07
C GLN A 57 20.68 5.81 -0.74
N ASP A 58 21.41 6.93 -0.75
CA ASP A 58 21.61 7.77 0.45
C ASP A 58 20.31 8.41 0.92
N GLU A 59 19.49 8.90 -0.02
CA GLU A 59 18.15 9.43 0.26
C GLU A 59 17.24 8.36 0.89
N ARG A 60 17.29 7.13 0.34
CA ARG A 60 16.56 5.98 0.94
C ARG A 60 17.08 5.65 2.34
N LYS A 61 18.38 5.78 2.61
CA LYS A 61 18.97 5.54 3.93
C LYS A 61 18.42 6.54 4.96
N ILE A 62 18.34 7.82 4.59
CA ILE A 62 17.76 8.88 5.42
C ILE A 62 16.28 8.59 5.72
N LEU A 63 15.48 8.29 4.70
CA LEU A 63 14.06 7.95 4.88
C LEU A 63 13.85 6.69 5.75
N ARG A 64 14.73 5.68 5.62
CA ARG A 64 14.71 4.50 6.51
C ARG A 64 15.02 4.87 7.96
N ALA A 65 15.95 5.80 8.20
CA ALA A 65 16.25 6.29 9.54
C ALA A 65 15.04 7.03 10.17
N MET A 66 14.24 7.71 9.34
CA MET A 66 12.95 8.30 9.75
C MET A 66 11.82 7.28 9.96
N GLY A 67 12.10 5.98 9.75
CA GLY A 67 11.15 4.89 9.98
C GLY A 67 10.31 4.50 8.76
N VAL A 68 10.62 5.03 7.57
CA VAL A 68 10.00 4.62 6.31
C VAL A 68 10.51 3.23 5.90
N LYS A 69 9.60 2.34 5.55
CA LYS A 69 9.88 1.02 4.98
C LYS A 69 9.52 1.03 3.50
N PHE A 70 10.44 0.54 2.68
CA PHE A 70 10.24 0.38 1.24
C PHE A 70 9.87 -1.08 0.95
N GLY A 71 8.57 -1.35 0.94
CA GLY A 71 8.03 -2.65 0.60
C GLY A 71 7.94 -2.89 -0.91
N ARG A 72 7.49 -4.10 -1.25
CA ARG A 72 7.20 -4.54 -2.61
C ARG A 72 5.94 -3.87 -3.17
N TYR A 73 4.90 -3.68 -2.35
CA TYR A 73 3.64 -3.06 -2.74
C TYR A 73 3.40 -1.70 -2.09
N HIS A 74 3.93 -1.47 -0.90
CA HIS A 74 3.71 -0.26 -0.13
C HIS A 74 5.02 0.39 0.30
N ILE A 75 4.96 1.71 0.42
CA ILE A 75 5.94 2.50 1.16
C ILE A 75 5.20 3.05 2.36
N PHE A 76 5.70 2.77 3.56
CA PHE A 76 4.91 2.97 4.76
C PHE A 76 5.75 3.25 6.00
N LEU A 77 5.13 3.87 7.01
CA LEU A 77 5.70 4.07 8.33
C LEU A 77 5.30 2.90 9.24
N HIS A 78 6.22 1.95 9.46
CA HIS A 78 5.93 0.73 10.23
C HIS A 78 5.40 1.01 11.65
N ARG A 79 5.89 2.07 12.31
CA ARG A 79 5.47 2.41 13.68
C ARG A 79 3.98 2.78 13.78
N LEU A 80 3.32 3.15 12.68
CA LEU A 80 1.90 3.50 12.67
C LEU A 80 0.95 2.31 12.76
N PHE A 81 1.47 1.08 12.67
CA PHE A 81 0.69 -0.14 12.86
C PHE A 81 0.71 -0.65 14.31
N LYS A 82 1.37 0.08 15.23
CA LYS A 82 1.27 -0.20 16.66
C LYS A 82 -0.14 0.12 17.19
N PRO A 83 -0.68 -0.65 18.16
CA PRO A 83 -2.05 -0.47 18.63
C PRO A 83 -2.41 0.96 19.03
N ASN A 84 -1.53 1.65 19.78
CA ASN A 84 -1.78 3.03 20.22
C ASN A 84 -1.89 4.01 19.03
N ALA A 85 -0.96 3.91 18.08
CA ALA A 85 -0.95 4.77 16.89
C ALA A 85 -2.17 4.50 16.00
N VAL A 86 -2.55 3.23 15.81
CA VAL A 86 -3.74 2.83 15.06
C VAL A 86 -5.01 3.37 15.73
N SER A 87 -5.15 3.17 17.04
CA SER A 87 -6.29 3.63 17.82
C SER A 87 -6.48 5.15 17.72
N LEU A 88 -5.41 5.92 17.90
CA LEU A 88 -5.47 7.38 17.77
C LEU A 88 -5.81 7.81 16.34
N ARG A 89 -5.22 7.18 15.32
CA ARG A 89 -5.53 7.48 13.90
C ARG A 89 -7.00 7.20 13.57
N ILE A 90 -7.55 6.10 14.08
CA ILE A 90 -8.97 5.75 13.92
C ILE A 90 -9.85 6.83 14.57
N LEU A 91 -9.53 7.25 15.79
CA LEU A 91 -10.30 8.25 16.52
C LEU A 91 -10.32 9.58 15.76
N LEU A 92 -9.15 10.05 15.31
CA LEU A 92 -9.02 11.28 14.52
C LEU A 92 -9.78 11.18 13.19
N TRP A 93 -9.66 10.05 12.49
CA TRP A 93 -10.33 9.84 11.21
C TRP A 93 -11.86 9.81 11.35
N LYS A 94 -12.36 9.13 12.40
CA LYS A 94 -13.80 9.11 12.72
C LYS A 94 -14.32 10.49 13.06
N ASN A 95 -13.58 11.23 13.90
CA ASN A 95 -13.95 12.59 14.29
C ASN A 95 -13.98 13.54 13.08
N PHE A 96 -13.00 13.43 12.18
CA PHE A 96 -12.94 14.25 10.96
C PHE A 96 -14.12 13.96 10.01
N HIS A 97 -14.44 12.69 9.77
CA HIS A 97 -15.47 12.34 8.79
C HIS A 97 -16.89 12.32 9.34
N GLN A 98 -17.08 12.15 10.66
CA GLN A 98 -18.33 12.13 11.41
C GLN A 98 -19.40 11.09 10.98
N LYS A 99 -19.46 10.67 9.72
CA LYS A 99 -20.40 9.65 9.21
C LYS A 99 -20.01 8.20 9.53
N TYR A 100 -18.81 7.99 10.07
CA TYR A 100 -18.22 6.65 10.25
C TYR A 100 -17.99 6.27 11.71
N PHE A 101 -18.67 6.91 12.66
CA PHE A 101 -18.51 6.59 14.09
C PHE A 101 -18.79 5.12 14.42
N VAL A 102 -19.76 4.53 13.73
CA VAL A 102 -20.21 3.13 13.90
C VAL A 102 -19.20 2.11 13.34
N LEU A 103 -18.24 2.50 12.51
CA LEU A 103 -17.27 1.55 11.95
C LEU A 103 -16.32 1.03 13.04
N GLU A 104 -16.28 -0.27 13.25
CA GLU A 104 -15.36 -0.87 14.20
C GLU A 104 -14.06 -1.31 13.51
N PRO A 105 -12.88 -1.05 14.12
CA PRO A 105 -11.64 -1.58 13.59
C PRO A 105 -11.58 -3.10 13.73
N PRO A 106 -10.77 -3.78 12.90
CA PRO A 106 -10.55 -5.22 13.06
C PRO A 106 -9.92 -5.53 14.43
N LYS A 107 -10.14 -6.74 14.94
CA LYS A 107 -9.52 -7.19 16.20
C LYS A 107 -7.99 -7.11 16.09
N PHE A 108 -7.34 -6.56 17.12
CA PHE A 108 -5.87 -6.56 17.18
C PHE A 108 -5.33 -7.99 17.11
N GLY A 109 -4.24 -8.19 16.38
CA GLY A 109 -3.66 -9.51 16.11
C GLY A 109 -4.19 -10.20 14.84
N LEU A 110 -5.26 -9.69 14.24
CA LEU A 110 -5.75 -10.19 12.95
C LEU A 110 -4.80 -9.74 11.82
N ASN A 111 -4.39 -10.68 10.97
CA ASN A 111 -3.48 -10.41 9.84
C ASN A 111 -4.19 -10.50 8.47
N PHE A 112 -5.22 -11.34 8.39
CA PHE A 112 -5.93 -11.64 7.16
C PHE A 112 -7.40 -11.92 7.47
N PHE A 113 -8.32 -11.40 6.67
CA PHE A 113 -9.73 -11.77 6.73
C PHE A 113 -10.48 -11.44 5.43
N GLU A 114 -11.65 -12.04 5.25
CA GLU A 114 -12.56 -11.75 4.15
C GLU A 114 -13.55 -10.63 4.51
N ASP A 115 -13.69 -9.65 3.61
CA ASP A 115 -14.61 -8.53 3.69
C ASP A 115 -16.05 -8.98 3.41
N LYS A 116 -16.76 -9.38 4.46
CA LYS A 116 -18.17 -9.78 4.37
C LYS A 116 -19.16 -8.60 4.35
N LYS A 117 -18.71 -7.41 4.73
CA LYS A 117 -19.59 -6.25 5.01
C LYS A 117 -19.32 -5.05 4.09
N ASN A 118 -18.52 -5.24 3.04
CA ASN A 118 -18.06 -4.20 2.12
C ASN A 118 -17.54 -2.96 2.87
N ILE A 119 -16.65 -3.20 3.83
CA ILE A 119 -16.13 -2.15 4.71
C ILE A 119 -15.37 -1.11 3.87
N ASN A 120 -15.45 0.16 4.24
CA ASN A 120 -14.76 1.24 3.54
C ASN A 120 -13.24 0.98 3.46
N PRO A 121 -12.65 0.85 2.26
CA PRO A 121 -11.22 0.57 2.10
C PRO A 121 -10.32 1.66 2.71
N ASN A 122 -10.73 2.94 2.67
CA ASN A 122 -9.95 4.02 3.26
C ASN A 122 -9.88 3.89 4.79
N PHE A 123 -10.99 3.47 5.43
CA PHE A 123 -10.99 3.18 6.87
C PHE A 123 -10.06 2.01 7.20
N MET A 124 -10.06 0.96 6.37
CA MET A 124 -9.16 -0.19 6.55
C MET A 124 -7.69 0.17 6.35
N LEU A 125 -7.37 1.07 5.42
CA LEU A 125 -6.02 1.63 5.27
C LEU A 125 -5.55 2.37 6.53
N ILE A 126 -6.45 3.13 7.17
CA ILE A 126 -6.17 3.73 8.48
C ILE A 126 -5.89 2.66 9.53
N CYS A 127 -6.64 1.56 9.53
CA CYS A 127 -6.41 0.42 10.42
C CYS A 127 -5.12 -0.36 10.09
N GLY A 128 -4.47 -0.10 8.95
CA GLY A 128 -3.26 -0.79 8.50
C GLY A 128 -3.50 -2.02 7.64
N PHE A 129 -4.67 -2.12 7.00
CA PHE A 129 -5.04 -3.20 6.09
C PHE A 129 -5.22 -2.70 4.67
N GLU A 130 -4.77 -3.49 3.72
CA GLU A 130 -4.96 -3.25 2.29
C GLU A 130 -6.00 -4.23 1.73
N LYS A 131 -6.84 -3.75 0.80
CA LYS A 131 -7.88 -4.54 0.14
C LYS A 131 -7.33 -5.21 -1.12
N PHE A 132 -7.46 -6.53 -1.18
CA PHE A 132 -7.21 -7.34 -2.37
C PHE A 132 -8.48 -8.11 -2.71
N ASP A 133 -9.24 -7.59 -3.68
CA ASP A 133 -10.55 -8.14 -4.04
C ASP A 133 -11.50 -8.13 -2.83
N LYS A 134 -11.85 -9.30 -2.31
CA LYS A 134 -12.66 -9.47 -1.09
C LYS A 134 -11.83 -9.71 0.17
N TYR A 135 -10.50 -9.64 0.10
CA TYR A 135 -9.62 -9.91 1.24
C TYR A 135 -9.01 -8.63 1.78
N TYR A 136 -8.87 -8.55 3.10
CA TYR A 136 -8.05 -7.56 3.77
C TYR A 136 -6.82 -8.22 4.36
N VAL A 137 -5.66 -7.62 4.08
CA VAL A 137 -4.36 -8.11 4.57
C VAL A 137 -3.62 -6.99 5.26
N ARG A 138 -3.10 -7.27 6.45
CA ARG A 138 -2.32 -6.31 7.22
C ARG A 138 -1.03 -5.97 6.47
N ILE A 139 -0.77 -4.68 6.27
CA ILE A 139 0.26 -4.20 5.34
C ILE A 139 1.66 -4.65 5.77
N ASP A 140 2.02 -4.57 7.05
CA ASP A 140 3.34 -5.01 7.51
C ASP A 140 3.56 -6.52 7.36
N ILE A 141 2.51 -7.32 7.53
CA ILE A 141 2.57 -8.77 7.35
C ILE A 141 2.68 -9.12 5.88
N LEU A 142 1.92 -8.45 5.03
CA LEU A 142 2.03 -8.60 3.59
C LEU A 142 3.46 -8.30 3.10
N GLU A 143 4.05 -7.21 3.56
CA GLU A 143 5.39 -6.83 3.12
C GLU A 143 6.47 -7.78 3.68
N ARG A 144 6.27 -8.33 4.88
CA ARG A 144 7.12 -9.41 5.43
C ARG A 144 7.00 -10.70 4.63
N LEU A 145 5.81 -11.05 4.16
CA LEU A 145 5.61 -12.19 3.26
C LEU A 145 6.45 -12.02 2.00
N PHE A 146 6.44 -10.83 1.39
CA PHE A 146 7.23 -10.59 0.19
C PHE A 146 8.74 -10.63 0.41
N LEU A 147 9.22 -10.22 1.58
CA LEU A 147 10.63 -10.44 1.93
C LEU A 147 10.97 -11.93 1.92
N LYS A 148 10.16 -12.78 2.59
CA LYS A 148 10.35 -14.24 2.55
C LYS A 148 10.29 -14.82 1.13
N ILE A 149 9.37 -14.33 0.30
CA ILE A 149 9.25 -14.75 -1.11
C ILE A 149 10.52 -14.39 -1.89
N ILE A 150 11.09 -13.20 -1.67
CA ILE A 150 12.33 -12.76 -2.31
C ILE A 150 13.51 -13.60 -1.83
N ASP A 151 13.63 -13.83 -0.52
CA ASP A 151 14.70 -14.62 0.07
C ASP A 151 14.66 -16.08 -0.40
N SER A 152 13.46 -16.65 -0.58
CA SER A 152 13.28 -18.01 -1.13
C SER A 152 13.68 -18.13 -2.60
N ASN A 153 13.79 -17.00 -3.32
CA ASN A 153 14.09 -16.93 -4.74
C ASN A 153 15.57 -16.60 -5.03
N GLN A 154 16.46 -16.68 -4.02
CA GLN A 154 17.89 -16.40 -4.19
C GLN A 154 18.58 -17.36 -5.19
N ASN A 155 18.03 -18.55 -5.44
CA ASN A 155 18.60 -19.56 -6.33
C ASN A 155 18.16 -19.44 -7.80
N GLU A 156 17.69 -18.27 -8.26
CA GLU A 156 17.13 -18.00 -9.60
C GLU A 156 15.98 -18.91 -10.05
N LYS A 157 15.47 -19.76 -9.15
CA LYS A 157 14.27 -20.56 -9.38
C LYS A 157 13.09 -19.61 -9.49
N LYS A 158 12.66 -19.36 -10.73
CA LYS A 158 11.43 -18.59 -11.03
C LYS A 158 10.18 -19.10 -10.29
N GLU A 159 10.25 -20.28 -9.70
CA GLU A 159 9.19 -21.01 -9.05
C GLU A 159 9.49 -21.15 -7.54
N ILE A 160 8.56 -20.68 -6.73
CA ILE A 160 8.66 -20.65 -5.28
C ILE A 160 7.68 -21.65 -4.72
N GLN A 161 8.16 -22.58 -3.89
CA GLN A 161 7.30 -23.53 -3.19
C GLN A 161 6.56 -22.81 -2.05
N LEU A 162 5.26 -23.07 -1.91
CA LEU A 162 4.50 -22.62 -0.76
C LEU A 162 4.97 -23.38 0.48
N ASN A 163 5.47 -22.65 1.48
CA ASN A 163 5.80 -23.22 2.78
C ASN A 163 4.67 -22.95 3.80
N SER A 164 4.62 -23.77 4.85
CA SER A 164 3.68 -23.59 5.97
C SER A 164 3.89 -22.26 6.70
N GLU A 165 5.14 -21.76 6.76
CA GLU A 165 5.45 -20.48 7.37
C GLU A 165 4.75 -19.29 6.69
N MET A 166 4.62 -19.29 5.36
CA MET A 166 3.92 -18.24 4.61
C MET A 166 2.43 -18.21 4.97
N LEU A 167 1.81 -19.38 5.12
CA LEU A 167 0.41 -19.49 5.55
C LEU A 167 0.23 -19.01 6.99
N ASN A 168 1.12 -19.44 7.90
CA ASN A 168 1.10 -19.06 9.31
C ASN A 168 1.34 -17.55 9.50
N LEU A 169 2.23 -16.96 8.71
CA LEU A 169 2.52 -15.53 8.74
C LEU A 169 1.29 -14.70 8.39
N LEU A 170 0.57 -15.07 7.34
CA LEU A 170 -0.66 -14.41 6.94
C LEU A 170 -1.85 -14.77 7.85
N GLY A 171 -1.86 -15.97 8.43
CA GLY A 171 -3.01 -16.49 9.16
C GLY A 171 -4.16 -16.87 8.23
N CYS A 172 -3.87 -17.47 7.06
CA CYS A 172 -4.88 -17.86 6.07
C CYS A 172 -4.71 -19.31 5.61
N ASN A 173 -5.78 -19.90 5.06
CA ASN A 173 -5.72 -21.24 4.49
C ASN A 173 -5.09 -21.23 3.08
N LYS A 174 -4.71 -22.42 2.58
CA LYS A 174 -4.08 -22.59 1.27
C LYS A 174 -4.93 -22.04 0.11
N SER A 175 -6.25 -22.18 0.19
CA SER A 175 -7.15 -21.74 -0.90
C SER A 175 -7.26 -20.21 -0.98
N ASP A 176 -7.30 -19.54 0.16
CA ASP A 176 -7.32 -18.09 0.26
C ASP A 176 -5.96 -17.49 -0.11
N PHE A 177 -4.86 -18.14 0.27
CA PHE A 177 -3.51 -17.76 -0.16
C PHE A 177 -3.38 -17.75 -1.69
N ILE A 178 -3.85 -18.81 -2.35
CA ILE A 178 -3.82 -18.93 -3.82
C ILE A 178 -4.56 -17.75 -4.45
N LYS A 179 -5.78 -17.47 -4.00
CA LYS A 179 -6.60 -16.37 -4.53
C LYS A 179 -5.91 -15.01 -4.30
N LEU A 180 -5.33 -14.79 -3.13
CA LEU A 180 -4.62 -13.56 -2.79
C LEU A 180 -3.42 -13.31 -3.72
N ILE A 181 -2.52 -14.29 -3.82
CA ILE A 181 -1.28 -14.19 -4.58
C ILE A 181 -1.55 -14.09 -6.09
N GLN A 182 -2.62 -14.73 -6.59
CA GLN A 182 -3.10 -14.53 -7.96
C GLN A 182 -3.49 -13.07 -8.25
N LYS A 183 -4.22 -12.41 -7.34
CA LYS A 183 -4.57 -10.98 -7.48
C LYS A 183 -3.35 -10.08 -7.43
N MET A 184 -2.25 -10.55 -6.85
CA MET A 184 -0.97 -9.84 -6.78
C MET A 184 -0.09 -10.04 -8.02
N GLY A 185 -0.55 -10.78 -9.03
CA GLY A 185 0.17 -10.99 -10.29
C GLY A 185 1.11 -12.19 -10.27
N TYR A 186 0.82 -13.20 -9.46
CA TYR A 186 1.52 -14.47 -9.49
C TYR A 186 0.63 -15.56 -10.10
N LYS A 187 1.27 -16.54 -10.74
CA LYS A 187 0.61 -17.77 -11.21
C LYS A 187 0.95 -18.90 -10.28
N THR A 188 -0.05 -19.68 -9.88
CA THR A 188 0.07 -20.85 -9.01
C THR A 188 -0.07 -22.13 -9.83
N PHE A 189 0.67 -23.17 -9.49
CA PHE A 189 0.62 -24.50 -10.14
C PHE A 189 0.99 -25.58 -9.12
N ALA A 190 0.52 -26.81 -9.34
CA ALA A 190 0.86 -27.95 -8.50
C ALA A 190 1.97 -28.78 -9.16
N LYS A 191 2.93 -29.26 -8.38
CA LYS A 191 3.95 -30.24 -8.77
C LYS A 191 4.13 -31.21 -7.61
N ASP A 192 4.06 -32.51 -7.87
CA ASP A 192 4.33 -33.54 -6.86
C ASP A 192 3.56 -33.34 -5.53
N ASN A 193 2.25 -33.04 -5.61
CA ASN A 193 1.35 -32.65 -4.51
C ASN A 193 1.67 -31.32 -3.79
N ASP A 194 2.80 -30.69 -4.08
CA ASP A 194 3.18 -29.40 -3.55
C ASP A 194 2.67 -28.23 -4.42
N LEU A 195 2.38 -27.11 -3.76
CA LEU A 195 1.96 -25.89 -4.45
C LEU A 195 3.18 -25.01 -4.70
N TYR A 196 3.33 -24.60 -5.96
CA TYR A 196 4.33 -23.64 -6.39
C TYR A 196 3.67 -22.39 -6.97
N PHE A 197 4.39 -21.27 -6.92
CA PHE A 197 3.95 -20.03 -7.53
C PHE A 197 5.11 -19.25 -8.14
N LYS A 198 4.81 -18.49 -9.21
CA LYS A 198 5.79 -17.65 -9.90
C LYS A 198 5.22 -16.28 -10.23
N TYR A 199 6.05 -15.25 -10.13
CA TYR A 199 5.64 -13.90 -10.50
C TYR A 199 5.40 -13.84 -12.02
N SER A 200 4.19 -13.49 -12.42
CA SER A 200 3.77 -13.38 -13.82
C SER A 200 2.72 -12.28 -13.89
N PRO A 201 3.15 -11.00 -13.89
CA PRO A 201 2.23 -9.89 -13.79
C PRO A 201 1.29 -9.88 -15.00
N ASN A 202 0.01 -9.65 -14.74
CA ASN A 202 -0.96 -9.49 -15.81
C ASN A 202 -0.53 -8.30 -16.67
N LYS A 203 -0.26 -8.55 -17.96
CA LYS A 203 0.00 -7.47 -18.92
C LYS A 203 -1.25 -6.58 -18.92
N LYS A 204 -1.11 -5.33 -18.47
CA LYS A 204 -2.15 -4.32 -18.74
C LYS A 204 -2.24 -4.21 -20.24
N ILE A 205 -3.33 -4.69 -20.83
CA ILE A 205 -3.66 -4.38 -22.22
C ILE A 205 -3.73 -2.85 -22.26
N LYS A 206 -2.76 -2.20 -22.91
CA LYS A 206 -2.93 -0.80 -23.27
C LYS A 206 -4.17 -0.79 -24.16
N LYS A 207 -5.32 -0.34 -23.63
CA LYS A 207 -6.39 0.11 -24.51
C LYS A 207 -5.73 1.21 -25.34
N GLN A 208 -5.35 0.91 -26.57
CA GLN A 208 -5.12 1.94 -27.55
C GLN A 208 -6.42 2.75 -27.52
N PHE A 209 -6.32 4.01 -27.12
CA PHE A 209 -7.35 4.96 -27.46
C PHE A 209 -7.36 4.96 -28.99
N ILE A 210 -8.31 4.22 -29.57
CA ILE A 210 -8.68 4.42 -30.95
C ILE A 210 -9.14 5.87 -30.96
N SER A 211 -8.34 6.76 -31.56
CA SER A 211 -8.83 8.10 -31.87
C SER A 211 -10.10 7.87 -32.68
N LYS A 212 -11.25 8.24 -32.12
CA LYS A 212 -12.44 8.38 -32.96
C LYS A 212 -12.01 9.35 -34.06
N LYS A 213 -12.07 8.91 -35.32
CA LYS A 213 -11.98 9.80 -36.47
C LYS A 213 -12.91 10.97 -36.19
N ASN A 214 -12.42 12.18 -36.45
CA ASN A 214 -13.21 13.41 -36.35
C ASN A 214 -14.56 13.17 -37.03
N ASP A 215 -15.65 13.16 -36.24
CA ASP A 215 -16.97 13.37 -36.79
C ASP A 215 -16.96 14.79 -37.35
N ASN A 216 -17.22 14.93 -38.65
CA ASN A 216 -17.28 16.22 -39.34
C ASN A 216 -18.39 17.15 -38.77
N ASP A 217 -19.29 16.60 -37.94
CA ASP A 217 -20.39 17.31 -37.28
C ASP A 217 -20.07 17.74 -35.83
N ASN A 218 -18.82 17.64 -35.38
CA ASN A 218 -18.46 18.19 -34.07
C ASN A 218 -18.47 19.74 -34.11
N PRO A 219 -19.32 20.42 -33.33
CA PRO A 219 -19.40 21.89 -33.32
C PRO A 219 -18.10 22.59 -32.91
N PHE A 220 -17.17 21.84 -32.29
CA PHE A 220 -15.88 22.34 -31.80
C PHE A 220 -14.69 21.99 -32.71
N SER A 221 -14.93 21.44 -33.91
CA SER A 221 -13.87 21.12 -34.89
C SER A 221 -13.02 22.34 -35.27
N VAL A 222 -13.64 23.52 -35.30
CA VAL A 222 -13.00 24.83 -35.55
C VAL A 222 -11.87 25.15 -34.54
N LEU A 223 -11.92 24.62 -33.32
CA LEU A 223 -10.88 24.87 -32.32
C LEU A 223 -9.51 24.25 -32.68
N THR A 224 -9.49 23.29 -33.61
CA THR A 224 -8.24 22.67 -34.08
C THR A 224 -7.44 23.57 -35.03
N GLU A 225 -8.08 24.60 -35.58
CA GLU A 225 -7.45 25.57 -36.49
C GLU A 225 -6.90 26.80 -35.74
N LEU A 226 -7.18 26.91 -34.43
CA LEU A 226 -6.70 28.01 -33.60
C LEU A 226 -5.24 27.79 -33.21
N ASN A 227 -4.35 28.51 -33.89
CA ASN A 227 -2.95 28.63 -33.50
C ASN A 227 -2.81 29.74 -32.46
N PHE A 228 -2.70 29.36 -31.18
CA PHE A 228 -2.25 30.28 -30.14
C PHE A 228 -0.73 30.45 -30.29
N LYS A 229 -0.31 31.61 -30.79
CA LYS A 229 1.08 32.07 -30.70
C LYS A 229 1.42 32.46 -29.27
#